data_AF-X1P2M5-F1
#
_entry.id   AF-X1P2M5-F1
#
_cell.length_a   1.000
_cell.length_b   1.000
_cell.length_c   1.000
_cell.angle_alpha   90.00
_cell.angle_beta   90.00
_cell.angle_gamma   90.00
#
_symmetry.space_group_name_H-M   'P 1'
#
loop_
_entity.id
_entity.type
_entity.pdbx_description
1 polymer ?
#
loop_
_entity_poly.entity_id
_entity_poly.type
_entity_poly.pdbx_seq_one_letter_code
_entity_poly.pdbx_strand_id
1 'polypeptide(L)'
;LDFMRERLIKYQKETGNLYNLEATPGEGTSYRQAKIDKEKYPDIITAGTKETPYYTNSSMLPVNYTDDIFEALKLQDDLQCKYTGGTVLHLFLGERISDIATVKRLTKKIFEKFHLPYITFTPTFSICPVHGYLTGEHWTCPKCTIKQPCEVYSRIVGYLRPLSQWHKGKQQEYQERKEFKIKSNVK
;
A
#
# COMPACT_ATOMS: atom_id res chain seq x y z
N LEU A 1 -1.67 -19.60 -2.07
CA LEU A 1 -0.51 -19.34 -2.95
C LEU A 1 0.29 -20.61 -3.24
N ASP A 2 0.24 -21.63 -2.37
CA ASP A 2 1.01 -22.88 -2.52
C ASP A 2 0.72 -23.61 -3.83
N PHE A 3 -0.56 -23.71 -4.23
CA PHE A 3 -0.95 -24.23 -5.55
C PHE A 3 -0.24 -23.53 -6.72
N MET A 4 -0.14 -22.20 -6.69
CA MET A 4 0.56 -21.47 -7.76
C MET A 4 2.05 -21.77 -7.76
N ARG A 5 2.69 -21.85 -6.58
CA ARG A 5 4.11 -22.20 -6.44
C ARG A 5 4.40 -23.61 -6.97
N GLU A 6 3.56 -24.58 -6.62
CA GLU A 6 3.67 -25.94 -7.14
C GLU A 6 3.53 -25.96 -8.67
N ARG A 7 2.64 -25.14 -9.24
CA ARG A 7 2.50 -25.07 -10.69
C ARG A 7 3.72 -24.44 -11.35
N LEU A 8 4.28 -23.37 -10.78
CA LEU A 8 5.51 -22.74 -11.27
C LEU A 8 6.67 -23.75 -11.33
N ILE A 9 6.85 -24.58 -10.30
CA ILE A 9 7.88 -25.64 -10.31
C ILE A 9 7.69 -26.60 -11.50
N LYS A 10 6.44 -26.97 -11.81
CA LYS A 10 6.15 -27.82 -12.99
C LYS A 10 6.55 -27.12 -14.28
N TYR A 11 6.17 -25.84 -14.46
CA TYR A 11 6.55 -25.07 -15.65
C TYR A 11 8.06 -24.94 -15.82
N GLN A 12 8.80 -24.76 -14.72
CA GLN A 12 10.26 -24.70 -14.77
C GLN A 12 10.87 -26.02 -15.25
N LYS A 13 10.37 -27.16 -14.75
CA LYS A 13 10.83 -28.49 -15.18
C LYS A 13 10.48 -28.78 -16.64
N GLU A 14 9.29 -28.37 -17.08
CA GLU A 14 8.79 -28.60 -18.44
C GLU A 14 9.55 -27.78 -19.49
N THR A 15 9.91 -26.54 -19.17
CA THR A 15 10.46 -25.59 -20.16
C THR A 15 11.95 -25.30 -20.01
N GLY A 16 12.55 -25.60 -18.84
CA GLY A 16 13.91 -25.20 -18.51
C GLY A 16 14.09 -23.72 -18.12
N ASN A 17 13.03 -22.91 -18.14
CA ASN A 17 13.07 -21.50 -17.76
C ASN A 17 12.80 -21.31 -16.27
N LEU A 18 13.30 -20.21 -15.69
CA LEU A 18 12.96 -19.80 -14.33
C LEU A 18 11.68 -18.97 -14.32
N TYR A 19 10.74 -19.30 -13.43
CA TYR A 19 9.49 -18.55 -13.25
C TYR A 19 9.34 -18.14 -11.79
N ASN A 20 8.86 -16.92 -11.57
CA ASN A 20 8.64 -16.37 -10.24
C ASN A 20 7.15 -16.10 -10.00
N LEU A 21 6.78 -15.93 -8.73
CA LEU A 21 5.46 -15.48 -8.32
C LEU A 21 5.61 -14.06 -7.77
N GLU A 22 5.01 -13.09 -8.47
CA GLU A 22 5.12 -11.68 -8.10
C GLU A 22 3.80 -11.14 -7.54
N ALA A 23 3.89 -10.36 -6.47
CA ALA A 23 2.80 -9.53 -6.00
C ALA A 23 2.70 -8.29 -6.90
N THR A 24 2.03 -8.43 -8.05
CA THR A 24 1.92 -7.38 -9.05
C THR A 24 1.44 -6.06 -8.40
N PRO A 25 2.06 -4.90 -8.70
CA PRO A 25 1.65 -3.61 -8.11
C PRO A 25 0.22 -3.17 -8.45
N GLY A 26 -0.33 -3.67 -9.55
CA GLY A 26 -1.76 -3.60 -9.85
C GLY A 26 -2.36 -2.20 -9.97
N GLU A 27 -1.55 -1.15 -10.23
CA GLU A 27 -1.98 0.26 -10.23
C GLU A 27 -3.28 0.46 -11.02
N GLY A 28 -3.23 0.41 -12.35
CA GLY A 28 -4.44 0.53 -13.17
C GLY A 28 -5.30 -0.75 -13.21
N THR A 29 -4.66 -1.92 -13.07
CA THR A 29 -5.32 -3.23 -13.24
C THR A 29 -6.37 -3.50 -12.17
N SER A 30 -6.10 -3.12 -10.91
CA SER A 30 -7.01 -3.30 -9.77
C SER A 30 -8.39 -2.67 -9.99
N TYR A 31 -8.42 -1.46 -10.52
CA TYR A 31 -9.64 -0.73 -10.86
C TYR A 31 -10.29 -1.27 -12.15
N ARG A 32 -9.48 -1.47 -13.19
CA ARG A 32 -10.00 -1.87 -14.51
C ARG A 32 -10.66 -3.24 -14.46
N GLN A 33 -10.05 -4.22 -13.79
CA GLN A 33 -10.63 -5.56 -13.67
C GLN A 33 -11.91 -5.54 -12.84
N ALA A 34 -11.89 -4.91 -11.67
CA ALA A 34 -13.07 -4.81 -10.82
C ALA A 34 -14.27 -4.17 -11.54
N LYS A 35 -14.02 -3.13 -12.35
CA LYS A 35 -15.06 -2.50 -13.16
C LYS A 35 -15.66 -3.45 -14.21
N ILE A 36 -14.81 -4.11 -15.00
CA ILE A 36 -15.26 -5.05 -16.04
C ILE A 36 -16.02 -6.23 -15.41
N ASP A 37 -15.52 -6.73 -14.29
CA ASP A 37 -16.16 -7.84 -13.59
C ASP A 37 -17.52 -7.44 -13.01
N LYS A 38 -17.66 -6.22 -12.49
CA LYS A 38 -18.96 -5.69 -12.04
C LYS A 38 -19.97 -5.52 -13.17
N GLU A 39 -19.53 -5.15 -14.37
CA GLU A 39 -20.38 -5.08 -15.56
C GLU A 39 -20.88 -6.47 -15.99
N LYS A 40 -20.02 -7.48 -15.88
CA LYS A 40 -20.33 -8.86 -16.30
C LYS A 40 -21.07 -9.66 -15.22
N TYR A 41 -20.73 -9.42 -13.95
CA TYR A 41 -21.19 -10.14 -12.78
C TYR A 41 -21.60 -9.12 -11.70
N PRO A 42 -22.83 -8.58 -11.75
CA PRO A 42 -23.25 -7.49 -10.86
C PRO A 42 -23.08 -7.78 -9.36
N ASP A 43 -23.22 -9.05 -8.96
CA ASP A 43 -23.16 -9.51 -7.58
C ASP A 43 -21.72 -9.81 -7.08
N ILE A 44 -20.70 -9.68 -7.94
CA ILE A 44 -19.31 -9.94 -7.52
C ILE A 44 -18.88 -9.00 -6.40
N ILE A 45 -18.12 -9.48 -5.44
CA ILE A 45 -17.67 -8.66 -4.31
C ILE A 45 -16.40 -7.89 -4.72
N THR A 46 -16.45 -6.57 -4.58
CA THR A 46 -15.32 -5.65 -4.82
C THR A 46 -15.18 -4.71 -3.61
N ALA A 47 -14.00 -4.12 -3.43
CA ALA A 47 -13.85 -2.95 -2.56
C ALA A 47 -14.30 -1.68 -3.32
N GLY A 48 -14.36 -0.55 -2.62
CA GLY A 48 -14.81 0.71 -3.22
C GLY A 48 -16.32 0.88 -3.24
N THR A 49 -16.78 1.90 -3.96
CA THR A 49 -18.20 2.13 -4.21
C THR A 49 -18.68 1.40 -5.46
N LYS A 50 -19.99 1.45 -5.71
CA LYS A 50 -20.58 0.93 -6.95
C LYS A 50 -20.03 1.63 -8.20
N GLU A 51 -19.76 2.93 -8.08
CA GLU A 51 -19.26 3.78 -9.17
C GLU A 51 -17.76 3.60 -9.39
N THR A 52 -17.01 3.35 -8.30
CA THR A 52 -15.54 3.22 -8.33
C THR A 52 -15.09 1.93 -7.63
N PRO A 53 -15.43 0.75 -8.17
CA PRO A 53 -15.03 -0.52 -7.60
C PRO A 53 -13.54 -0.78 -7.85
N TYR A 54 -12.85 -1.42 -6.90
CA TYR A 54 -11.45 -1.85 -7.09
C TYR A 54 -11.18 -3.16 -6.36
N TYR A 55 -10.12 -3.85 -6.79
CA TYR A 55 -9.55 -4.97 -6.04
C TYR A 55 -8.36 -4.52 -5.22
N THR A 56 -8.25 -5.09 -4.01
CA THR A 56 -7.05 -4.95 -3.19
C THR A 56 -5.84 -5.54 -3.91
N ASN A 57 -4.69 -4.89 -3.79
CA ASN A 57 -3.51 -5.31 -4.53
C ASN A 57 -2.97 -6.66 -4.06
N SER A 58 -2.77 -7.60 -4.98
CA SER A 58 -2.21 -8.93 -4.70
C SER A 58 -2.93 -9.65 -3.56
N SER A 59 -2.23 -9.98 -2.47
CA SER A 59 -2.79 -10.61 -1.26
C SER A 59 -2.73 -9.69 -0.04
N MET A 60 -2.66 -8.38 -0.26
CA MET A 60 -2.72 -7.40 0.82
C MET A 60 -4.08 -7.47 1.54
N LEU A 61 -4.09 -7.01 2.79
CA LEU A 61 -5.34 -6.77 3.51
C LEU A 61 -6.14 -5.66 2.83
N PRO A 62 -7.48 -5.66 2.93
CA PRO A 62 -8.29 -4.49 2.59
C PRO A 62 -7.75 -3.25 3.28
N VAL A 63 -7.71 -2.12 2.57
CA VAL A 63 -7.05 -0.89 3.04
C VAL A 63 -7.67 -0.26 4.29
N ASN A 64 -8.88 -0.69 4.65
CA ASN A 64 -9.64 -0.24 5.82
C ASN A 64 -9.75 -1.29 6.94
N TYR A 65 -8.98 -2.38 6.85
CA TYR A 65 -9.10 -3.54 7.74
C TYR A 65 -8.70 -3.23 9.19
N THR A 66 -7.47 -2.76 9.42
CA THR A 66 -6.94 -2.45 10.76
C THR A 66 -6.04 -1.22 10.74
N ASP A 67 -5.93 -0.52 11.87
CA ASP A 67 -4.93 0.54 12.11
C ASP A 67 -3.75 0.05 13.00
N ASP A 68 -3.72 -1.24 13.36
CA ASP A 68 -2.63 -1.88 14.11
C ASP A 68 -1.58 -2.51 13.18
N ILE A 69 -0.36 -1.97 13.23
CA ILE A 69 0.79 -2.43 12.44
C ILE A 69 1.10 -3.90 12.73
N PHE A 70 1.09 -4.34 13.99
CA PHE A 70 1.52 -5.69 14.35
C PHE A 70 0.48 -6.74 14.00
N GLU A 71 -0.80 -6.38 14.05
CA GLU A 71 -1.86 -7.22 13.51
C GLU A 71 -1.69 -7.42 12.00
N ALA A 72 -1.49 -6.33 11.25
CA ALA A 72 -1.28 -6.39 9.81
C ALA A 72 -0.03 -7.22 9.45
N LEU A 73 1.09 -7.00 10.14
CA LEU A 73 2.32 -7.78 9.96
C LEU A 73 2.08 -9.28 10.19
N LYS A 74 1.40 -9.64 11.29
CA LYS A 74 1.10 -11.04 11.62
C LYS A 74 0.25 -11.73 10.56
N LEU A 75 -0.77 -11.04 10.05
CA LEU A 75 -1.66 -11.60 9.02
C LEU A 75 -0.99 -11.69 7.64
N GLN A 76 0.03 -10.86 7.39
CA GLN A 76 0.67 -10.75 6.09
C GLN A 76 1.98 -11.57 5.99
N ASP A 77 2.65 -11.88 7.10
CA ASP A 77 3.97 -12.53 7.10
C ASP A 77 4.02 -13.79 6.22
N ASP A 78 3.18 -14.81 6.51
CA ASP A 78 3.16 -16.07 5.74
C ASP A 78 2.77 -15.86 4.27
N LEU A 79 1.80 -14.98 4.00
CA LEU A 79 1.33 -14.74 2.64
C LEU A 79 2.41 -14.06 1.79
N GLN A 80 3.07 -13.03 2.34
CA GLN A 80 4.07 -12.28 1.61
C GLN A 80 5.34 -13.11 1.37
N CYS A 81 5.75 -13.96 2.32
CA CYS A 81 6.88 -14.88 2.13
C CYS A 81 6.65 -15.96 1.06
N LYS A 82 5.41 -16.15 0.57
CA LYS A 82 5.11 -17.10 -0.52
C LYS A 82 5.40 -16.52 -1.91
N TYR A 83 5.58 -15.21 -2.05
CA TYR A 83 6.03 -14.62 -3.32
C TYR A 83 7.53 -14.81 -3.49
N THR A 84 7.94 -15.23 -4.70
CA THR A 84 9.34 -15.49 -5.04
C THR A 84 9.90 -14.45 -6.00
N GLY A 85 9.04 -13.66 -6.63
CA GLY A 85 9.40 -12.66 -7.63
C GLY A 85 9.51 -11.23 -7.11
N GLY A 86 8.85 -10.96 -6.00
CA GLY A 86 8.80 -9.62 -5.43
C GLY A 86 7.50 -9.43 -4.68
N THR A 87 7.61 -8.83 -3.51
CA THR A 87 6.48 -8.30 -2.76
C THR A 87 6.95 -7.14 -1.89
N VAL A 88 6.01 -6.31 -1.45
CA VAL A 88 6.22 -5.22 -0.51
C VAL A 88 5.00 -5.09 0.38
N LEU A 89 5.22 -4.96 1.69
CA LEU A 89 4.15 -4.56 2.61
C LEU A 89 4.26 -3.05 2.88
N HIS A 90 3.24 -2.30 2.47
CA HIS A 90 3.18 -0.87 2.73
C HIS A 90 2.60 -0.58 4.11
N LEU A 91 3.42 0.01 4.98
CA LEU A 91 2.97 0.59 6.23
C LEU A 91 2.62 2.06 5.95
N PHE A 92 1.37 2.29 5.55
CA PHE A 92 0.84 3.64 5.34
C PHE A 92 0.65 4.35 6.68
N LEU A 93 1.47 5.36 6.89
CA LEU A 93 1.49 6.24 8.04
C LEU A 93 0.78 7.53 7.64
N GLY A 94 0.01 8.14 8.56
CA GLY A 94 -0.55 9.47 8.30
C GLY A 94 0.53 10.51 8.14
N GLU A 95 1.25 10.78 9.22
CA GLU A 95 2.39 11.68 9.20
C GLU A 95 3.71 10.93 9.33
N ARG A 96 4.81 11.64 9.01
CA ARG A 96 6.15 11.12 9.22
C ARG A 96 6.40 10.85 10.70
N ILE A 97 7.15 9.80 10.99
CA ILE A 97 7.66 9.55 12.34
C ILE A 97 8.80 10.53 12.60
N SER A 98 8.62 11.44 13.55
CA SER A 98 9.61 12.46 13.90
C SER A 98 10.78 11.92 14.70
N ASP A 99 10.55 10.92 15.57
CA ASP A 99 11.59 10.29 16.38
C ASP A 99 12.31 9.16 15.60
N ILE A 100 13.56 9.42 15.23
CA ILE A 100 14.45 8.47 14.57
C ILE A 100 14.64 7.19 15.41
N ALA A 101 14.68 7.31 16.74
CA ALA A 101 14.87 6.15 17.60
C ALA A 101 13.65 5.20 17.54
N THR A 102 12.44 5.76 17.43
CA THR A 102 11.20 4.98 17.21
C THR A 102 11.25 4.23 15.89
N VAL A 103 11.65 4.87 14.79
CA VAL A 103 11.81 4.19 13.49
C VAL A 103 12.81 3.04 13.60
N LYS A 104 13.98 3.28 14.19
CA LYS A 104 15.02 2.24 14.37
C LYS A 104 14.52 1.05 15.18
N ARG A 105 13.87 1.30 16.33
CA ARG A 105 13.31 0.24 17.18
C ARG A 105 12.22 -0.53 16.46
N LEU A 106 11.31 0.15 15.76
CA LEU A 106 10.24 -0.48 15.02
C LEU A 106 10.78 -1.35 13.88
N THR A 107 11.68 -0.83 13.05
CA THR A 107 12.34 -1.61 11.99
C THR A 107 13.00 -2.86 12.56
N LYS A 108 13.83 -2.70 13.60
CA LYS A 108 14.50 -3.83 14.26
C LYS A 108 13.49 -4.88 14.76
N LYS A 109 12.46 -4.44 15.49
CA LYS A 109 11.42 -5.32 16.04
C LYS A 109 10.63 -6.05 14.96
N ILE A 110 10.41 -5.44 13.80
CA ILE A 110 9.73 -6.09 12.68
C ILE A 110 10.60 -7.22 12.15
N PHE A 111 11.85 -6.93 11.78
CA PHE A 111 12.75 -7.92 11.19
C PHE A 111 13.27 -8.98 12.18
N GLU A 112 13.16 -8.75 13.49
CA GLU A 112 13.42 -9.78 14.51
C GLU A 112 12.25 -10.74 14.72
N LYS A 113 11.02 -10.34 14.38
CA LYS A 113 9.79 -11.11 14.69
C LYS A 113 9.08 -11.67 13.47
N PHE A 114 9.32 -11.11 12.29
CA PHE A 114 8.64 -11.44 11.05
C PHE A 114 9.67 -11.72 9.96
N HIS A 115 9.27 -12.52 8.97
CA HIS A 115 10.09 -12.98 7.86
C HIS A 115 9.87 -12.15 6.58
N LEU A 116 8.99 -11.14 6.64
CA LEU A 116 8.66 -10.23 5.54
C LEU A 116 9.92 -9.76 4.78
N PRO A 117 9.98 -9.97 3.46
CA PRO A 117 11.19 -9.67 2.69
C PRO A 117 11.38 -8.17 2.47
N TYR A 118 10.30 -7.39 2.44
CA TYR A 118 10.34 -5.97 2.14
C TYR A 118 9.14 -5.24 2.73
N ILE A 119 9.43 -4.16 3.47
CA ILE A 119 8.42 -3.25 4.03
C ILE A 119 8.75 -1.81 3.63
N THR A 120 7.75 -0.94 3.69
CA THR A 120 7.95 0.52 3.58
C THR A 120 7.24 1.26 4.69
N PHE A 121 7.86 2.31 5.22
CA PHE A 121 7.16 3.34 5.99
C PHE A 121 6.76 4.45 5.03
N THR A 122 5.45 4.65 4.86
CA THR A 122 4.92 5.59 3.88
C THR A 122 4.12 6.68 4.58
N PRO A 123 4.71 7.86 4.86
CA PRO A 123 3.94 9.01 5.32
C PRO A 123 3.19 9.68 4.18
N THR A 124 2.08 10.33 4.50
CA THR A 124 1.47 11.36 3.66
C THR A 124 2.11 12.72 3.98
N PHE A 125 2.39 13.49 2.93
CA PHE A 125 2.97 14.82 3.05
C PHE A 125 2.49 15.71 1.91
N SER A 126 2.69 17.02 2.05
CA SER A 126 2.22 17.99 1.06
C SER A 126 3.35 18.90 0.60
N ILE A 127 3.33 19.32 -0.66
CA ILE A 127 4.29 20.28 -1.23
C ILE A 127 3.56 21.58 -1.53
N CYS A 128 4.00 22.66 -0.91
CA CYS A 128 3.57 24.02 -1.21
C CYS A 128 4.54 24.68 -2.20
N PRO A 129 4.05 25.41 -3.22
CA PRO A 129 4.92 26.12 -4.16
C PRO A 129 5.79 27.22 -3.53
N VAL A 130 5.44 27.68 -2.32
CA VAL A 130 6.16 28.73 -1.59
C VAL A 130 7.00 28.16 -0.45
N HIS A 131 6.42 27.28 0.37
CA HIS A 131 7.07 26.78 1.59
C HIS A 131 7.73 25.40 1.44
N GLY A 132 7.60 24.76 0.27
CA GLY A 132 8.12 23.43 0.03
C GLY A 132 7.40 22.36 0.86
N TYR A 133 8.18 21.45 1.46
CA TYR A 133 7.66 20.29 2.19
C TYR A 133 6.88 20.67 3.45
N LEU A 134 5.68 20.09 3.58
CA LEU A 134 4.81 20.16 4.74
C LEU A 134 4.52 18.74 5.24
N THR A 135 4.59 18.54 6.55
CA THR A 135 4.22 17.25 7.16
C THR A 135 2.71 17.10 7.14
N GLY A 136 2.21 15.92 6.75
CA GLY A 136 0.78 15.63 6.75
C GLY A 136 0.04 16.06 5.48
N GLU A 137 -1.25 15.77 5.47
CA GLU A 137 -2.17 16.07 4.38
C GLU A 137 -2.71 17.50 4.47
N HIS A 138 -2.31 18.33 3.53
CA HIS A 138 -2.72 19.72 3.39
C HIS A 138 -3.03 20.01 1.94
N TRP A 139 -4.30 20.21 1.60
CA TRP A 139 -4.72 20.66 0.26
C TRP A 139 -4.50 22.15 0.04
N THR A 140 -4.39 22.93 1.12
CA THR A 140 -4.05 24.35 1.12
C THR A 140 -2.95 24.60 2.15
N CYS A 141 -1.96 25.42 1.80
CA CYS A 141 -0.82 25.67 2.68
C CYS A 141 -1.26 26.39 3.97
N PRO A 142 -0.94 25.86 5.17
CA PRO A 142 -1.28 26.51 6.43
C PRO A 142 -0.35 27.69 6.78
N LYS A 143 0.76 27.87 6.05
CA LYS A 143 1.78 28.89 6.32
C LYS A 143 1.70 30.12 5.41
N CYS A 144 1.03 30.01 4.26
CA CYS A 144 0.94 31.14 3.34
C CYS A 144 -0.08 32.16 3.82
N THR A 145 0.33 33.44 3.86
CA THR A 145 -0.59 34.57 4.10
C THR A 145 -1.68 34.64 3.04
N ILE A 146 -1.32 34.41 1.77
CA ILE A 146 -2.26 34.23 0.66
C ILE A 146 -2.40 32.72 0.43
N LYS A 147 -3.62 32.18 0.54
CA LYS A 147 -3.88 30.74 0.38
C LYS A 147 -3.31 30.23 -0.95
N GLN A 148 -2.43 29.23 -0.86
CA GLN A 148 -1.85 28.53 -2.01
C GLN A 148 -2.27 27.06 -1.99
N PRO A 149 -2.66 26.47 -3.13
CA PRO A 149 -2.92 25.04 -3.21
C PRO A 149 -1.62 24.26 -2.97
N CYS A 150 -1.75 23.06 -2.42
CA CYS A 150 -0.63 22.15 -2.19
C CYS A 150 -0.85 20.85 -2.96
N GLU A 151 0.24 20.24 -3.40
CA GLU A 151 0.22 18.89 -3.94
C GLU A 151 0.38 17.90 -2.78
N VAL A 152 -0.64 17.07 -2.54
CA VAL A 152 -0.56 16.01 -1.53
C VAL A 152 0.05 14.76 -2.16
N TYR A 153 1.14 14.29 -1.57
CA TYR A 153 1.87 13.09 -1.99
C TYR A 153 1.65 11.94 -1.02
N SER A 154 1.47 10.76 -1.59
CA SER A 154 1.55 9.49 -0.88
C SER A 154 2.14 8.42 -1.80
N ARG A 155 2.34 7.20 -1.31
CA ARG A 155 2.76 6.07 -2.16
C ARG A 155 1.54 5.40 -2.75
N ILE A 156 1.54 5.23 -4.07
CA ILE A 156 0.42 4.61 -4.79
C ILE A 156 0.50 3.08 -4.75
N VAL A 157 1.57 2.50 -5.29
CA VAL A 157 1.84 1.06 -5.29
C VAL A 157 3.31 0.71 -5.05
N GLY A 158 4.21 1.67 -5.20
CA GLY A 158 5.64 1.41 -5.19
C GLY A 158 6.49 2.68 -5.17
N TYR A 159 5.96 3.80 -5.66
CA TYR A 159 6.63 5.11 -5.68
C TYR A 159 5.69 6.22 -5.18
N LEU A 160 6.27 7.37 -4.82
CA LEU A 160 5.53 8.54 -4.35
C LEU A 160 5.03 9.35 -5.55
N ARG A 161 3.76 9.78 -5.50
CA ARG A 161 3.13 10.57 -6.57
C ARG A 161 2.02 11.46 -6.01
N PRO A 162 1.75 12.66 -6.57
CA PRO A 162 0.62 13.48 -6.15
C PRO A 162 -0.71 12.74 -6.31
N LEU A 163 -1.57 12.77 -5.29
CA LEU A 163 -2.90 12.15 -5.31
C LEU A 163 -3.78 12.64 -6.47
N SER A 164 -3.61 13.91 -6.86
CA SER A 164 -4.31 14.52 -7.99
C SER A 164 -4.01 13.83 -9.33
N GLN A 165 -2.87 13.13 -9.43
CA GLN A 165 -2.47 12.39 -10.63
C GLN A 165 -2.82 10.91 -10.58
N TRP A 166 -3.44 10.43 -9.50
CA TRP A 166 -3.86 9.04 -9.38
C TRP A 166 -5.16 8.84 -10.17
N HIS A 167 -5.38 7.63 -10.70
CA HIS A 167 -6.67 7.33 -11.32
C HIS A 167 -7.74 7.11 -10.25
N LYS A 168 -9.01 7.18 -10.66
CA LYS A 168 -10.19 7.14 -9.77
C LYS A 168 -10.16 5.99 -8.76
N GLY A 169 -9.88 4.76 -9.21
CA GLY A 169 -9.77 3.62 -8.30
C GLY A 169 -8.73 3.75 -7.19
N LYS A 170 -7.55 4.32 -7.49
CA LYS A 170 -6.53 4.55 -6.45
C LYS A 170 -6.85 5.74 -5.56
N GLN A 171 -7.57 6.74 -6.07
CA GLN A 171 -8.12 7.81 -5.24
C GLN A 171 -9.18 7.27 -4.27
N GLN A 172 -10.07 6.37 -4.73
CA GLN A 172 -11.06 5.70 -3.88
C GLN A 172 -10.37 4.82 -2.82
N GLU A 173 -9.39 4.02 -3.21
CA GLU A 173 -8.59 3.21 -2.28
C GLU A 173 -7.92 4.10 -1.20
N TYR A 174 -7.37 5.26 -1.59
CA TYR A 174 -6.76 6.19 -0.66
C TYR A 174 -7.78 6.76 0.33
N GLN A 175 -8.97 7.16 -0.13
CA GLN A 175 -10.02 7.73 0.74
C GLN A 175 -10.52 6.74 1.79
N GLU A 176 -10.56 5.45 1.47
CA GLU A 176 -10.99 4.40 2.40
C GLU A 176 -9.87 3.93 3.33
N ARG A 177 -8.62 4.30 3.04
CA ARG A 177 -7.44 3.78 3.72
C ARG A 177 -7.46 4.18 5.20
N LYS A 178 -7.29 3.18 6.07
CA LYS A 178 -6.93 3.41 7.47
C LYS A 178 -5.43 3.46 7.59
N GLU A 179 -4.95 4.57 8.14
CA GLU A 179 -3.54 4.78 8.40
C GLU A 179 -3.14 4.10 9.71
N PHE A 180 -1.94 3.53 9.72
CA PHE A 180 -1.42 2.86 10.89
C PHE A 180 -1.05 3.82 12.00
N LYS A 181 -1.44 3.49 13.23
CA LYS A 181 -1.11 4.28 14.42
C LYS A 181 0.14 3.75 15.11
N ILE A 182 1.14 4.60 15.23
CA ILE A 182 2.35 4.29 15.98
C ILE A 182 2.14 4.72 17.43
N LYS A 183 1.94 3.75 18.32
CA LYS A 183 1.86 4.00 19.76
C LYS A 183 3.24 4.45 20.25
N SER A 184 3.31 5.54 21.00
CA SER A 184 4.54 6.12 21.56
C SER A 184 5.32 5.18 22.49
N ASN A 185 4.71 4.07 22.92
CA ASN A 185 5.29 3.07 23.83
C ASN A 185 5.72 1.78 23.10
N VAL A 186 6.32 1.87 21.90
CA VAL A 186 7.09 0.73 21.35
C VAL A 186 8.37 0.58 22.19
N LYS A 187 8.21 -0.04 23.37
CA LYS A 187 9.29 -0.70 24.10
C LYS A 187 9.65 -2.01 23.39
#